data_AF-A0A159W5I8-F1
#
_entry.id   AF-A0A159W5I8-F1
#
_cell.length_a   1.000
_cell.length_b   1.000
_cell.length_c   1.000
_cell.angle_alpha   90.00
_cell.angle_beta   90.00
_cell.angle_gamma   90.00
#
_symmetry.space_group_name_H-M   'P 1'
#
loop_
_entity.id
_entity.type
_entity.pdbx_description
1 polymer ?
#
loop_
_entity_poly.entity_id
_entity_poly.type
_entity_poly.pdbx_seq_one_letter_code
_entity_poly.pdbx_strand_id
1 'polypeptide(L)'
;INIHYAWNFGFLSAMCLIIQILTGIFLAMHYTPHVDLAFASVEHIMRDVNYGWLLRYIHANGASMFFIVVYIHIFRGLYFGSYTKPRHWVWAVGVIIFLLMIITAFIGYVLPWGQMSLWGATVITNLVSAVPVVGNSIVAWLWGGFSVDNATLNRFFSLHYLLPFVIAAASLVHLAVLHQDGSGNPLGIDSNVDKISMFPYFIVKDLLGLIVLIILFSGFVYFSPNILGHPDNYIEANPMVTPAHIVPEWYFLPFYAILRSIPHKLGGVIAMISAIAILALLPWIHSTEIRSSRFRPIYKFLYWTMLSCCLIL
;
A
#
# COMPACT_ATOMS: atom_id res chain seq x y z
N ILE A 1 -29.66 0.09 -10.09
CA ILE A 1 -28.97 -1.23 -10.20
C ILE A 1 -27.94 -1.19 -11.33
N ASN A 2 -26.71 -1.70 -11.11
CA ASN A 2 -25.67 -1.96 -12.13
C ASN A 2 -24.22 -2.06 -11.59
N ILE A 3 -23.96 -1.98 -10.27
CA ILE A 3 -22.56 -2.07 -9.79
C ILE A 3 -21.96 -3.45 -10.11
N HIS A 4 -20.95 -3.48 -10.97
CA HIS A 4 -20.25 -4.70 -11.38
C HIS A 4 -19.12 -5.05 -10.38
N TYR A 5 -18.33 -6.08 -10.69
CA TYR A 5 -17.31 -6.61 -9.78
C TYR A 5 -16.21 -5.63 -9.35
N ALA A 6 -16.02 -4.49 -10.04
CA ALA A 6 -15.02 -3.51 -9.61
C ALA A 6 -15.39 -2.79 -8.30
N TRP A 7 -16.64 -2.89 -7.84
CA TRP A 7 -17.07 -2.41 -6.52
C TRP A 7 -16.68 -3.35 -5.37
N ASN A 8 -16.23 -4.57 -5.66
CA ASN A 8 -15.82 -5.55 -4.66
C ASN A 8 -14.45 -5.23 -4.02
N PHE A 9 -13.58 -4.46 -4.70
CA PHE A 9 -12.23 -4.18 -4.21
C PHE A 9 -12.15 -3.42 -2.88
N GLY A 10 -13.23 -2.73 -2.46
CA GLY A 10 -13.29 -2.14 -1.11
C GLY A 10 -13.51 -3.16 0.00
N PHE A 11 -14.24 -4.25 -0.29
CA PHE A 11 -14.37 -5.38 0.62
C PHE A 11 -13.06 -6.20 0.65
N LEU A 12 -12.45 -6.46 -0.52
CA LEU A 12 -11.18 -7.18 -0.59
C LEU A 12 -10.05 -6.46 0.16
N SER A 13 -9.98 -5.12 0.12
CA SER A 13 -8.96 -4.36 0.87
C SER A 13 -9.13 -4.53 2.38
N ALA A 14 -10.36 -4.56 2.87
CA ALA A 14 -10.65 -4.86 4.28
C ALA A 14 -10.24 -6.30 4.65
N MET A 15 -10.46 -7.28 3.76
CA MET A 15 -10.00 -8.66 3.99
C MET A 15 -8.47 -8.77 4.02
N CYS A 16 -7.77 -8.05 3.12
CA CYS A 16 -6.31 -7.96 3.17
C CYS A 16 -5.82 -7.36 4.50
N LEU A 17 -6.43 -6.27 4.97
CA LEU A 17 -6.07 -5.66 6.25
C LEU A 17 -6.23 -6.64 7.43
N ILE A 18 -7.34 -7.38 7.48
CA ILE A 18 -7.57 -8.40 8.53
C ILE A 18 -6.49 -9.48 8.48
N ILE A 19 -6.17 -10.01 7.29
CA ILE A 19 -5.13 -11.03 7.11
C ILE A 19 -3.77 -10.49 7.61
N GLN A 20 -3.41 -9.25 7.26
CA GLN A 20 -2.15 -8.64 7.67
C GLN A 20 -2.07 -8.44 9.19
N ILE A 21 -3.14 -7.96 9.83
CA ILE A 21 -3.18 -7.79 11.29
C ILE A 21 -3.03 -9.14 11.99
N LEU A 22 -3.83 -10.15 11.58
CA LEU A 22 -3.81 -11.46 12.22
C LEU A 22 -2.42 -12.11 12.09
N THR A 23 -1.90 -12.22 10.86
CA THR A 23 -0.57 -12.82 10.64
C THR A 23 0.54 -12.01 11.30
N GLY A 24 0.47 -10.68 11.28
CA GLY A 24 1.44 -9.81 11.93
C GLY A 24 1.50 -10.01 13.45
N ILE A 25 0.34 -10.17 14.10
CA ILE A 25 0.27 -10.46 15.54
C ILE A 25 0.95 -11.80 15.87
N PHE A 26 0.66 -12.86 15.12
CA PHE A 26 1.29 -14.17 15.36
C PHE A 26 2.79 -14.16 15.05
N LEU A 27 3.23 -13.45 14.01
CA LEU A 27 4.66 -13.27 13.73
C LEU A 27 5.37 -12.50 14.84
N ALA A 28 4.73 -11.45 15.37
CA ALA A 28 5.30 -10.63 16.44
C ALA A 28 5.53 -11.41 17.76
N MET A 29 4.83 -12.52 17.98
CA MET A 29 5.07 -13.40 19.14
C MET A 29 6.43 -14.11 19.09
N HIS A 30 7.06 -14.18 17.92
CA HIS A 30 8.32 -14.90 17.66
C HIS A 30 9.45 -14.01 17.11
N TYR A 31 9.15 -12.75 16.76
CA TYR A 31 10.11 -11.82 16.20
C TYR A 31 10.87 -11.03 17.29
N THR A 32 12.17 -10.77 17.07
CA THR A 32 13.00 -9.96 17.98
C THR A 32 13.47 -8.67 17.29
N PRO A 33 13.03 -7.47 17.73
CA PRO A 33 13.41 -6.18 17.15
C PRO A 33 14.78 -5.71 17.65
N HIS A 34 15.83 -6.48 17.36
CA HIS A 34 17.23 -6.16 17.64
C HIS A 34 18.10 -6.47 16.42
N VAL A 35 19.04 -5.60 16.04
CA VAL A 35 19.80 -5.76 14.78
C VAL A 35 20.55 -7.08 14.67
N ASP A 36 21.11 -7.55 15.78
CA ASP A 36 21.83 -8.85 15.84
C ASP A 36 20.91 -10.08 15.77
N LEU A 37 19.60 -9.91 16.01
CA LEU A 37 18.66 -11.01 16.18
C LEU A 37 17.49 -10.98 15.19
N ALA A 38 17.23 -9.86 14.52
CA ALA A 38 16.04 -9.67 13.70
C ALA A 38 16.00 -10.67 12.53
N PHE A 39 17.07 -10.74 11.75
CA PHE A 39 17.20 -11.69 10.65
C PHE A 39 17.10 -13.14 11.14
N ALA A 40 17.85 -13.48 12.19
CA ALA A 40 17.84 -14.81 12.79
C ALA A 40 16.46 -15.20 13.34
N SER A 41 15.71 -14.27 13.95
CA SER A 41 14.35 -14.53 14.46
C SER A 41 13.34 -14.77 13.33
N VAL A 42 13.53 -14.15 12.17
CA VAL A 42 12.73 -14.43 10.97
C VAL A 42 13.06 -15.81 10.39
N GLU A 43 14.34 -16.21 10.37
CA GLU A 43 14.72 -17.57 9.99
C GLU A 43 14.20 -18.63 11.00
N HIS A 44 14.20 -18.31 12.29
CA HIS A 44 13.57 -19.13 13.33
C HIS A 44 12.07 -19.33 13.06
N ILE A 45 11.34 -18.25 12.73
CA ILE A 45 9.93 -18.34 12.31
C ILE A 45 9.79 -19.29 11.10
N MET A 46 10.68 -19.18 10.12
CA MET A 46 10.61 -20.00 8.92
C MET A 46 10.85 -21.48 9.17
N ARG A 47 11.72 -21.83 10.13
CA ARG A 47 12.27 -23.18 10.27
C ARG A 47 11.74 -23.94 11.49
N ASP A 48 11.51 -23.24 12.59
CA ASP A 48 11.30 -23.88 13.89
C ASP A 48 9.87 -23.69 14.41
N VAL A 49 9.20 -22.60 14.04
CA VAL A 49 7.82 -22.34 14.41
C VAL A 49 6.88 -23.20 13.57
N ASN A 50 5.99 -23.96 14.22
CA ASN A 50 4.97 -24.76 13.54
C ASN A 50 4.12 -23.87 12.60
N TYR A 51 4.14 -24.18 11.30
CA TYR A 51 3.51 -23.35 10.25
C TYR A 51 4.01 -21.90 10.17
N GLY A 52 5.16 -21.58 10.76
CA GLY A 52 5.72 -20.22 10.72
C GLY A 52 6.11 -19.78 9.31
N TRP A 53 6.57 -20.70 8.47
CA TRP A 53 6.78 -20.44 7.04
C TRP A 53 5.50 -19.98 6.33
N LEU A 54 4.36 -20.58 6.67
CA LEU A 54 3.06 -20.24 6.10
C LEU A 54 2.62 -18.86 6.57
N LEU A 55 2.76 -18.57 7.88
CA LEU A 55 2.47 -17.25 8.43
C LEU A 55 3.30 -16.15 7.77
N ARG A 56 4.62 -16.35 7.63
CA ARG A 56 5.50 -15.36 7.00
C ARG A 56 5.15 -15.16 5.53
N TYR A 57 4.91 -16.22 4.77
CA TYR A 57 4.56 -16.08 3.35
C TYR A 57 3.17 -15.51 3.12
N ILE A 58 2.19 -15.79 3.97
CA ILE A 58 0.89 -15.10 3.94
C ILE A 58 1.09 -13.61 4.24
N HIS A 59 1.91 -13.25 5.23
CA HIS A 59 2.15 -11.85 5.56
C HIS A 59 2.84 -11.11 4.40
N ALA A 60 3.97 -11.63 3.89
CA ALA A 60 4.75 -11.02 2.83
C ALA A 60 4.01 -10.93 1.48
N ASN A 61 3.42 -12.04 1.00
CA ASN A 61 2.65 -12.03 -0.25
C ASN A 61 1.33 -11.28 -0.07
N GLY A 62 0.75 -11.31 1.14
CA GLY A 62 -0.48 -10.60 1.46
C GLY A 62 -0.31 -9.08 1.39
N ALA A 63 0.86 -8.55 1.75
CA ALA A 63 1.18 -7.13 1.54
C ALA A 63 1.14 -6.76 0.05
N SER A 64 1.72 -7.61 -0.81
CA SER A 64 1.63 -7.43 -2.27
C SER A 64 0.18 -7.49 -2.77
N MET A 65 -0.60 -8.50 -2.35
CA MET A 65 -2.01 -8.59 -2.71
C MET A 65 -2.81 -7.35 -2.27
N PHE A 66 -2.47 -6.79 -1.10
CA PHE A 66 -3.10 -5.59 -0.59
C PHE A 66 -2.87 -4.38 -1.52
N PHE A 67 -1.64 -4.17 -2.00
CA PHE A 67 -1.36 -3.11 -2.98
C PHE A 67 -2.03 -3.37 -4.34
N ILE A 68 -2.08 -4.60 -4.84
CA ILE A 68 -2.81 -4.93 -6.08
C ILE A 68 -4.28 -4.53 -5.94
N VAL A 69 -4.93 -4.96 -4.86
CA VAL A 69 -6.34 -4.69 -4.58
C VAL A 69 -6.60 -3.17 -4.48
N VAL A 70 -5.73 -2.44 -3.77
CA VAL A 70 -5.90 -0.99 -3.57
C VAL A 70 -5.59 -0.20 -4.83
N TYR A 71 -4.59 -0.59 -5.64
CA TYR A 71 -4.37 0.05 -6.94
C TYR A 71 -5.60 -0.11 -7.83
N ILE A 72 -6.16 -1.31 -7.96
CA ILE A 72 -7.40 -1.51 -8.73
C ILE A 72 -8.55 -0.68 -8.14
N HIS A 73 -8.65 -0.58 -6.82
CA HIS A 73 -9.65 0.26 -6.15
C HIS A 73 -9.51 1.75 -6.50
N ILE A 74 -8.29 2.30 -6.45
CA ILE A 74 -7.97 3.70 -6.80
C ILE A 74 -8.28 3.96 -8.27
N PHE A 75 -7.78 3.11 -9.18
CA PHE A 75 -7.99 3.26 -10.61
C PHE A 75 -9.46 3.12 -11.02
N ARG A 76 -10.23 2.24 -10.35
CA ARG A 76 -11.70 2.22 -10.45
C ARG A 76 -12.30 3.56 -10.07
N GLY A 77 -11.84 4.15 -8.97
CA GLY A 77 -12.29 5.46 -8.49
C GLY A 77 -12.00 6.58 -9.50
N LEU A 78 -10.81 6.57 -10.10
CA LEU A 78 -10.43 7.50 -11.19
C LEU A 78 -11.32 7.31 -12.42
N TYR A 79 -11.52 6.06 -12.86
CA TYR A 79 -12.31 5.76 -14.06
C TYR A 79 -13.78 6.16 -13.93
N PHE A 80 -14.41 5.91 -12.78
CA PHE A 80 -15.83 6.22 -12.57
C PHE A 80 -16.08 7.57 -11.89
N GLY A 81 -15.05 8.41 -11.73
CA GLY A 81 -15.19 9.74 -11.12
C GLY A 81 -15.68 9.67 -9.67
N SER A 82 -15.30 8.63 -8.91
CA SER A 82 -15.76 8.41 -7.53
C SER A 82 -15.22 9.44 -6.54
N TYR A 83 -14.20 10.21 -6.95
CA TYR A 83 -13.62 11.33 -6.20
C TYR A 83 -14.46 12.62 -6.27
N THR A 84 -15.41 12.70 -7.20
CA THR A 84 -16.22 13.91 -7.41
C THR A 84 -17.26 14.09 -6.29
N LYS A 85 -17.71 15.34 -6.06
CA LYS A 85 -18.82 15.62 -5.15
C LYS A 85 -20.04 14.74 -5.45
N PRO A 86 -20.76 14.22 -4.44
CA PRO A 86 -20.58 14.50 -3.01
C PRO A 86 -19.48 13.65 -2.31
N ARG A 87 -18.85 12.68 -2.99
CA ARG A 87 -17.93 11.68 -2.41
C ARG A 87 -16.47 12.13 -2.23
N HIS A 88 -16.20 13.42 -2.38
CA HIS A 88 -14.86 14.00 -2.22
C HIS A 88 -14.18 13.67 -0.89
N TRP A 89 -14.92 13.61 0.22
CA TRP A 89 -14.37 13.23 1.52
C TRP A 89 -14.01 11.74 1.63
N VAL A 90 -14.82 10.87 1.02
CA VAL A 90 -14.48 9.42 0.93
C VAL A 90 -13.13 9.26 0.25
N TRP A 91 -12.92 9.98 -0.86
CA TRP A 91 -11.68 9.97 -1.59
C TRP A 91 -10.49 10.51 -0.79
N ALA A 92 -10.65 11.66 -0.13
CA ALA A 92 -9.60 12.24 0.70
C ALA A 92 -9.15 11.29 1.83
N VAL A 93 -10.10 10.67 2.53
CA VAL A 93 -9.80 9.64 3.55
C VAL A 93 -9.12 8.42 2.90
N GLY A 94 -9.54 8.02 1.70
CA GLY A 94 -8.90 6.94 0.94
C GLY A 94 -7.43 7.22 0.60
N VAL A 95 -7.09 8.46 0.24
CA VAL A 95 -5.69 8.87 -0.01
C VAL A 95 -4.87 8.84 1.28
N ILE A 96 -5.46 9.25 2.42
CA ILE A 96 -4.79 9.14 3.74
C ILE A 96 -4.52 7.67 4.08
N ILE A 97 -5.49 6.78 3.87
CA ILE A 97 -5.32 5.33 4.07
C ILE A 97 -4.18 4.81 3.18
N PHE A 98 -4.14 5.21 1.91
CA PHE A 98 -3.08 4.80 0.99
C PHE A 98 -1.69 5.25 1.45
N LEU A 99 -1.55 6.47 1.96
CA LEU A 99 -0.29 6.95 2.55
C LEU A 99 0.12 6.13 3.80
N LEU A 100 -0.84 5.84 4.68
CA LEU A 100 -0.59 4.99 5.86
C LEU A 100 -0.15 3.58 5.44
N MET A 101 -0.76 3.01 4.39
CA MET A 101 -0.36 1.71 3.85
C MET A 101 1.07 1.72 3.31
N ILE A 102 1.47 2.75 2.55
CA ILE A 102 2.84 2.91 2.05
C ILE A 102 3.83 2.93 3.22
N ILE A 103 3.57 3.76 4.22
CA ILE A 103 4.45 3.88 5.40
C ILE A 103 4.53 2.54 6.12
N THR A 104 3.39 1.91 6.38
CA THR A 104 3.31 0.63 7.12
C THR A 104 4.07 -0.48 6.40
N ALA A 105 3.89 -0.62 5.09
CA ALA A 105 4.57 -1.64 4.30
C ALA A 105 6.08 -1.42 4.26
N PHE A 106 6.52 -0.18 4.04
CA PHE A 106 7.93 0.18 4.05
C PHE A 106 8.60 -0.19 5.39
N ILE A 107 8.06 0.26 6.52
CA ILE A 107 8.69 -0.05 7.82
C ILE A 107 8.58 -1.53 8.19
N GLY A 108 7.57 -2.24 7.69
CA GLY A 108 7.46 -3.69 7.79
C GLY A 108 8.55 -4.43 7.02
N TYR A 109 8.88 -3.94 5.82
CA TYR A 109 9.96 -4.49 5.00
C TYR A 109 11.35 -4.25 5.58
N VAL A 110 11.50 -3.30 6.51
CA VAL A 110 12.77 -3.10 7.24
C VAL A 110 12.99 -4.19 8.30
N LEU A 111 11.92 -4.80 8.84
CA LEU A 111 12.00 -5.69 10.00
C LEU A 111 12.80 -6.99 9.80
N PRO A 112 12.78 -7.65 8.61
CA PRO A 112 13.63 -8.80 8.37
C PRO A 112 15.13 -8.52 8.48
N TRP A 113 15.54 -7.24 8.39
CA TRP A 113 16.93 -6.81 8.52
C TRP A 113 17.89 -7.50 7.54
N GLY A 114 17.43 -7.71 6.30
CA GLY A 114 18.29 -8.11 5.19
C GLY A 114 18.96 -6.91 4.49
N GLN A 115 19.71 -7.16 3.43
CA GLN A 115 20.38 -6.10 2.67
C GLN A 115 19.40 -5.08 2.07
N MET A 116 18.30 -5.54 1.46
CA MET A 116 17.29 -4.62 0.92
C MET A 116 16.58 -3.83 2.02
N SER A 117 16.33 -4.45 3.18
CA SER A 117 15.77 -3.80 4.36
C SER A 117 16.63 -2.62 4.84
N LEU A 118 17.92 -2.85 5.09
CA LEU A 118 18.83 -1.82 5.63
C LEU A 118 19.04 -0.67 4.65
N TRP A 119 19.34 -0.99 3.39
CA TRP A 119 19.62 0.04 2.41
C TRP A 119 18.38 0.77 1.93
N GLY A 120 17.23 0.08 1.87
CA GLY A 120 15.93 0.71 1.67
C GLY A 120 15.61 1.70 2.79
N ALA A 121 15.81 1.30 4.06
CA ALA A 121 15.66 2.19 5.20
C ALA A 121 16.55 3.44 5.07
N THR A 122 17.83 3.23 4.74
CA THR A 122 18.82 4.31 4.58
C THR A 122 18.43 5.28 3.48
N VAL A 123 18.06 4.79 2.29
CA VAL A 123 17.70 5.65 1.16
C VAL A 123 16.43 6.44 1.44
N ILE A 124 15.35 5.78 1.86
CA ILE A 124 14.03 6.41 2.01
C ILE A 124 14.03 7.44 3.13
N THR A 125 14.59 7.12 4.30
CA THR A 125 14.67 8.09 5.39
C THR A 125 15.58 9.27 5.05
N ASN A 126 16.67 9.04 4.32
CA ASN A 126 17.56 10.11 3.88
C ASN A 126 16.92 11.04 2.83
N LEU A 127 15.80 10.67 2.20
CA LEU A 127 15.04 11.62 1.35
C LEU A 127 14.57 12.84 2.16
N VAL A 128 14.33 12.70 3.46
CA VAL A 128 13.88 13.78 4.34
C VAL A 128 14.96 14.86 4.53
N SER A 129 16.25 14.51 4.39
CA SER A 129 17.32 15.51 4.42
C SER A 129 17.28 16.51 3.25
N ALA A 130 16.43 16.26 2.23
CA ALA A 130 16.17 17.23 1.18
C ALA A 130 15.41 18.48 1.69
N VAL A 131 14.71 18.39 2.83
CA VAL A 131 13.98 19.52 3.43
C VAL A 131 14.99 20.58 3.90
N PRO A 132 14.93 21.82 3.38
CA PRO A 132 15.87 22.87 3.77
C PRO A 132 15.82 23.15 5.27
N VAL A 133 16.98 23.51 5.84
CA VAL A 133 17.17 23.90 7.25
C VAL A 133 17.01 22.77 8.26
N VAL A 134 15.88 22.03 8.23
CA VAL A 134 15.52 21.05 9.27
C VAL A 134 15.73 19.59 8.87
N GLY A 135 15.97 19.29 7.59
CA GLY A 135 15.99 17.92 7.07
C GLY A 135 16.97 17.00 7.77
N ASN A 136 18.22 17.43 7.99
CA ASN A 136 19.24 16.62 8.68
C ASN A 136 18.87 16.32 10.14
N SER A 137 18.27 17.28 10.84
CA SER A 137 17.80 17.08 12.22
C SER A 137 16.66 16.06 12.27
N ILE A 138 15.74 16.09 11.29
CA ILE A 138 14.66 15.11 11.20
C ILE A 138 15.22 13.71 10.88
N VAL A 139 16.21 13.59 9.99
CA VAL A 139 16.85 12.30 9.69
C VAL A 139 17.53 11.71 10.92
N ALA A 140 18.34 12.50 11.63
CA ALA A 140 18.98 12.05 12.87
C ALA A 140 17.94 11.67 13.94
N TRP A 141 16.84 12.42 14.04
CA TRP A 141 15.72 12.07 14.91
C TRP A 141 15.04 10.77 14.51
N LEU A 142 14.78 10.55 13.21
CA LEU A 142 14.18 9.33 12.67
C LEU A 142 15.06 8.11 12.94
N TRP A 143 16.37 8.23 12.78
CA TRP A 143 17.32 7.15 13.08
C TRP A 143 17.53 6.95 14.58
N GLY A 144 17.48 8.02 15.37
CA GLY A 144 17.91 7.98 16.76
C GLY A 144 19.41 7.78 16.93
N GLY A 145 20.19 8.23 15.96
CA GLY A 145 21.63 8.02 15.88
C GLY A 145 22.21 8.62 14.59
N PHE A 146 23.44 8.23 14.26
CA PHE A 146 24.18 8.74 13.10
C PHE A 146 23.87 7.99 11.80
N SER A 147 23.29 6.80 11.89
CA SER A 147 22.96 5.92 10.77
C SER A 147 21.73 5.08 11.12
N VAL A 148 21.21 4.35 10.13
CA VAL A 148 20.22 3.30 10.38
C VAL A 148 20.87 2.18 11.19
N ASP A 149 20.35 1.94 12.39
CA ASP A 149 20.89 0.97 13.36
C ASP A 149 19.75 0.48 14.29
N ASN A 150 20.09 -0.13 15.42
CA ASN A 150 19.16 -0.74 16.37
C ASN A 150 18.06 0.19 16.88
N ALA A 151 18.39 1.45 17.14
CA ALA A 151 17.40 2.44 17.53
C ALA A 151 16.32 2.62 16.44
N THR A 152 16.70 2.60 15.16
CA THR A 152 15.81 2.70 14.00
C THR A 152 14.95 1.46 13.84
N LEU A 153 15.54 0.27 13.96
CA LEU A 153 14.81 -0.99 13.80
C LEU A 153 13.73 -1.14 14.89
N ASN A 154 14.09 -0.86 16.14
CA ASN A 154 13.19 -1.04 17.28
C ASN A 154 11.94 -0.14 17.19
N ARG A 155 12.13 1.14 16.86
CA ARG A 155 11.00 2.07 16.66
C ARG A 155 10.18 1.73 15.42
N PHE A 156 10.80 1.24 14.35
CA PHE A 156 10.07 0.83 13.15
C PHE A 156 9.20 -0.38 13.43
N PHE A 157 9.64 -1.32 14.26
CA PHE A 157 8.79 -2.40 14.75
C PHE A 157 7.58 -1.86 15.53
N SER A 158 7.79 -0.96 16.48
CA SER A 158 6.69 -0.35 17.26
C SER A 158 5.67 0.36 16.36
N LEU A 159 6.14 1.16 15.41
CA LEU A 159 5.28 1.87 14.46
C LEU A 159 4.59 0.90 13.47
N HIS A 160 5.29 -0.12 12.99
CA HIS A 160 4.71 -1.14 12.12
C HIS A 160 3.58 -1.91 12.80
N TYR A 161 3.68 -2.12 14.11
CA TYR A 161 2.62 -2.72 14.89
C TYR A 161 1.43 -1.76 15.06
N LEU A 162 1.68 -0.47 15.32
CA LEU A 162 0.64 0.53 15.57
C LEU A 162 -0.19 0.89 14.33
N LEU A 163 0.48 1.16 13.21
CA LEU A 163 -0.16 1.75 12.03
C LEU A 163 -1.29 0.91 11.40
N PRO A 164 -1.25 -0.44 11.36
CA PRO A 164 -2.38 -1.25 10.91
C PRO A 164 -3.68 -0.97 11.68
N PHE A 165 -3.62 -0.67 12.98
CA PHE A 165 -4.80 -0.30 13.77
C PHE A 165 -5.28 1.12 13.43
N VAL A 166 -4.36 2.04 13.13
CA VAL A 166 -4.71 3.38 12.61
C VAL A 166 -5.38 3.27 11.25
N ILE A 167 -4.89 2.38 10.37
CA ILE A 167 -5.52 2.08 9.07
C ILE A 167 -6.92 1.50 9.27
N ALA A 168 -7.12 0.59 10.23
CA ALA A 168 -8.44 0.04 10.55
C ALA A 168 -9.41 1.14 11.02
N ALA A 169 -8.98 2.01 11.93
CA ALA A 169 -9.78 3.15 12.39
C ALA A 169 -10.12 4.11 11.23
N ALA A 170 -9.13 4.47 10.40
CA ALA A 170 -9.36 5.31 9.21
C ALA A 170 -10.30 4.64 8.20
N SER A 171 -10.25 3.30 8.06
CA SER A 171 -11.17 2.53 7.20
C SER A 171 -12.61 2.57 7.72
N LEU A 172 -12.82 2.57 9.04
CA LEU A 172 -14.16 2.78 9.62
C LEU A 172 -14.68 4.19 9.31
N VAL A 173 -13.83 5.22 9.42
CA VAL A 173 -14.19 6.59 9.01
C VAL A 173 -14.52 6.63 7.51
N HIS A 174 -13.72 5.98 6.67
CA HIS A 174 -13.95 5.89 5.23
C HIS A 174 -15.31 5.27 4.89
N LEU A 175 -15.68 4.18 5.56
CA LEU A 175 -16.98 3.53 5.42
C LEU A 175 -18.13 4.40 5.94
N ALA A 176 -17.94 5.08 7.07
CA ALA A 176 -18.95 5.98 7.64
C ALA A 176 -19.26 7.15 6.70
N VAL A 177 -18.23 7.80 6.13
CA VAL A 177 -18.39 8.87 5.14
C VAL A 177 -19.03 8.33 3.86
N LEU A 178 -18.64 7.13 3.40
CA LEU A 178 -19.29 6.48 2.24
C LEU A 178 -20.78 6.22 2.49
N HIS A 179 -21.17 5.88 3.71
CA HIS A 179 -22.55 5.56 4.05
C HIS A 179 -23.49 6.76 3.92
N GLN A 180 -22.99 7.99 4.08
CA GLN A 180 -23.80 9.21 3.96
C GLN A 180 -24.38 9.40 2.56
N ASP A 181 -23.55 9.23 1.52
CA ASP A 181 -23.94 9.45 0.11
C ASP A 181 -24.13 8.14 -0.69
N GLY A 182 -23.82 7.01 -0.07
CA GLY A 182 -23.82 5.69 -0.68
C GLY A 182 -22.81 5.51 -1.83
N SER A 183 -22.78 4.30 -2.37
CA SER A 183 -21.91 3.98 -3.51
C SER A 183 -22.32 4.70 -4.78
N GLY A 184 -21.34 5.16 -5.55
CA GLY A 184 -21.53 5.52 -6.95
C GLY A 184 -21.82 4.29 -7.80
N ASN A 185 -22.07 4.49 -9.09
CA ASN A 185 -22.35 3.40 -10.01
C ASN A 185 -21.70 3.62 -11.39
N PRO A 186 -21.58 2.59 -12.25
CA PRO A 186 -20.86 2.68 -13.52
C PRO A 186 -21.40 3.71 -14.52
N LEU A 187 -22.68 4.09 -14.40
CA LEU A 187 -23.29 5.12 -15.25
C LEU A 187 -23.05 6.54 -14.71
N GLY A 188 -22.69 6.68 -13.43
CA GLY A 188 -22.40 7.98 -12.80
C GLY A 188 -23.63 8.79 -12.39
N ILE A 189 -24.83 8.27 -12.62
CA ILE A 189 -26.14 8.89 -12.30
C ILE A 189 -26.56 8.64 -10.85
N ASP A 190 -27.68 9.24 -10.41
CA ASP A 190 -28.22 8.99 -9.07
C ASP A 190 -28.58 7.50 -8.88
N SER A 191 -28.10 6.92 -7.79
CA SER A 191 -28.36 5.54 -7.41
C SER A 191 -29.70 5.36 -6.67
N ASN A 192 -30.35 6.43 -6.20
CA ASN A 192 -31.61 6.35 -5.44
C ASN A 192 -32.80 5.85 -6.27
N VAL A 193 -32.76 6.02 -7.58
CA VAL A 193 -33.83 5.58 -8.49
C VAL A 193 -34.03 4.06 -8.41
N ASP A 194 -32.98 3.31 -8.08
CA ASP A 194 -33.03 1.85 -8.16
C ASP A 194 -31.94 1.18 -7.30
N LYS A 195 -32.35 0.73 -6.11
CA LYS A 195 -31.49 0.10 -5.09
C LYS A 195 -31.99 -1.30 -4.75
N ILE A 196 -31.04 -2.18 -4.41
CA ILE A 196 -31.30 -3.49 -3.81
C ILE A 196 -30.54 -3.60 -2.49
N SER A 197 -31.05 -4.43 -1.58
CA SER A 197 -30.44 -4.69 -0.28
C SER A 197 -29.04 -5.30 -0.42
N MET A 198 -28.16 -5.00 0.55
CA MET A 198 -26.81 -5.59 0.61
C MET A 198 -26.87 -7.10 0.81
N PHE A 199 -27.66 -7.55 1.77
CA PHE A 199 -27.97 -8.97 1.94
C PHE A 199 -29.23 -9.35 1.14
N PRO A 200 -29.24 -10.48 0.43
CA PRO A 200 -28.12 -11.42 0.23
C PRO A 200 -27.20 -11.04 -0.95
N TYR A 201 -27.66 -10.16 -1.84
CA TYR A 201 -27.09 -10.00 -3.18
C TYR A 201 -25.62 -9.61 -3.22
N PHE A 202 -25.24 -8.54 -2.51
CA PHE A 202 -23.86 -8.07 -2.51
C PHE A 202 -22.96 -8.91 -1.62
N ILE A 203 -23.49 -9.54 -0.56
CA ILE A 203 -22.71 -10.50 0.25
C ILE A 203 -22.27 -11.70 -0.57
N VAL A 204 -23.18 -12.34 -1.32
CA VAL A 204 -22.83 -13.49 -2.17
C VAL A 204 -21.84 -13.08 -3.27
N LYS A 205 -22.07 -11.93 -3.90
CA LYS A 205 -21.15 -11.38 -4.90
C LYS A 205 -19.78 -11.08 -4.30
N ASP A 206 -19.73 -10.59 -3.07
CA ASP A 206 -18.47 -10.25 -2.41
C ASP A 206 -17.66 -11.49 -2.03
N LEU A 207 -18.34 -12.55 -1.57
CA LEU A 207 -17.73 -13.85 -1.31
C LEU A 207 -17.13 -14.47 -2.57
N LEU A 208 -17.76 -14.33 -3.73
CA LEU A 208 -17.17 -14.80 -4.99
C LEU A 208 -15.84 -14.09 -5.26
N GLY A 209 -15.78 -12.77 -5.09
CA GLY A 209 -14.54 -12.01 -5.25
C GLY A 209 -13.45 -12.46 -4.28
N LEU A 210 -13.81 -12.75 -3.03
CA LEU A 210 -12.88 -13.28 -2.02
C LEU A 210 -12.37 -14.67 -2.37
N ILE A 211 -13.23 -15.57 -2.84
CA ILE A 211 -12.81 -16.92 -3.27
C ILE A 211 -11.78 -16.82 -4.40
N VAL A 212 -12.04 -15.96 -5.40
CA VAL A 212 -11.09 -15.71 -6.49
C VAL A 212 -9.76 -15.16 -5.97
N LEU A 213 -9.80 -14.19 -5.06
CA LEU A 213 -8.59 -13.65 -4.43
C LEU A 213 -7.81 -14.73 -3.68
N ILE A 214 -8.49 -15.57 -2.88
CA ILE A 214 -7.86 -16.65 -2.10
C ILE A 214 -7.21 -17.69 -3.02
N ILE A 215 -7.85 -18.07 -4.13
CA ILE A 215 -7.27 -19.01 -5.09
C ILE A 215 -5.96 -18.45 -5.67
N LEU A 216 -5.99 -17.22 -6.16
CA LEU A 216 -4.81 -16.55 -6.73
C LEU A 216 -3.71 -16.38 -5.66
N PHE A 217 -4.08 -15.91 -4.48
CA PHE A 217 -3.18 -15.69 -3.36
C PHE A 217 -2.53 -17.00 -2.88
N SER A 218 -3.29 -18.10 -2.84
CA SER A 218 -2.76 -19.43 -2.51
C SER A 218 -1.74 -19.91 -3.55
N GLY A 219 -1.96 -19.57 -4.83
CA GLY A 219 -0.99 -19.78 -5.90
C GLY A 219 0.40 -19.23 -5.54
N PHE A 220 0.45 -17.96 -5.11
CA PHE A 220 1.69 -17.34 -4.66
C PHE A 220 2.23 -18.00 -3.39
N VAL A 221 1.43 -18.12 -2.33
CA VAL A 221 1.91 -18.60 -1.02
C VAL A 221 2.46 -20.02 -1.07
N TYR A 222 1.82 -20.94 -1.79
CA TYR A 222 2.22 -22.36 -1.78
C TYR A 222 3.17 -22.75 -2.90
N PHE A 223 3.09 -22.10 -4.07
CA PHE A 223 3.84 -22.54 -5.25
C PHE A 223 4.93 -21.57 -5.71
N SER A 224 4.82 -20.28 -5.38
CA SER A 224 5.83 -19.28 -5.77
C SER A 224 6.00 -18.16 -4.72
N PRO A 225 6.29 -18.48 -3.45
CA PRO A 225 6.19 -17.53 -2.35
C PRO A 225 7.20 -16.38 -2.39
N ASN A 226 8.25 -16.52 -3.19
CA ASN A 226 9.35 -15.56 -3.29
C ASN A 226 9.36 -14.76 -4.61
N ILE A 227 8.43 -15.00 -5.54
CA ILE A 227 8.44 -14.36 -6.87
C ILE A 227 8.22 -12.84 -6.80
N LEU A 228 7.50 -12.36 -5.77
CA LEU A 228 7.22 -10.94 -5.55
C LEU A 228 8.24 -10.27 -4.61
N GLY A 229 9.23 -11.02 -4.11
CA GLY A 229 10.28 -10.55 -3.22
C GLY A 229 11.60 -10.29 -3.96
N HIS A 230 12.61 -9.84 -3.22
CA HIS A 230 13.97 -9.64 -3.74
C HIS A 230 14.95 -10.64 -3.09
N PRO A 231 15.74 -11.41 -3.87
CA PRO A 231 16.67 -12.40 -3.33
C PRO A 231 17.67 -11.85 -2.31
N ASP A 232 18.20 -10.65 -2.54
CA ASP A 232 19.17 -10.02 -1.62
C ASP A 232 18.61 -9.76 -0.21
N ASN A 233 17.29 -9.79 -0.01
CA ASN A 233 16.73 -9.68 1.34
C ASN A 233 16.84 -10.99 2.15
N TYR A 234 17.41 -12.05 1.57
CA TYR A 234 17.90 -13.24 2.26
C TYR A 234 19.39 -13.18 2.60
N ILE A 235 20.05 -12.05 2.36
CA ILE A 235 21.42 -11.78 2.81
C ILE A 235 21.31 -10.85 4.02
N GLU A 236 21.98 -11.20 5.11
CA GLU A 236 22.04 -10.36 6.32
C GLU A 236 22.53 -8.94 5.99
N ALA A 237 21.92 -7.96 6.66
CA ALA A 237 22.26 -6.55 6.47
C ALA A 237 23.75 -6.28 6.75
N ASN A 238 24.43 -5.67 5.78
CA ASN A 238 25.80 -5.22 5.92
C ASN A 238 25.89 -3.70 5.65
N PRO A 239 26.11 -2.87 6.69
CA PRO A 239 26.17 -1.41 6.52
C PRO A 239 27.36 -0.92 5.72
N MET A 240 28.37 -1.77 5.47
CA MET A 240 29.58 -1.42 4.73
C MET A 240 29.48 -1.77 3.24
N VAL A 241 28.49 -2.54 2.81
CA VAL A 241 28.36 -3.03 1.43
C VAL A 241 26.94 -2.83 0.91
N THR A 242 26.77 -1.86 0.02
CA THR A 242 25.53 -1.68 -0.73
C THR A 242 25.44 -2.70 -1.86
N PRO A 243 24.33 -3.44 -2.00
CA PRO A 243 24.11 -4.32 -3.13
C PRO A 243 24.17 -3.57 -4.47
N ALA A 244 24.71 -4.21 -5.50
CA ALA A 244 24.83 -3.62 -6.84
C ALA A 244 23.48 -3.23 -7.46
N HIS A 245 22.41 -3.96 -7.12
CA HIS A 245 21.07 -3.78 -7.65
C HIS A 245 20.06 -3.49 -6.53
N ILE A 246 20.24 -2.37 -5.82
CA ILE A 246 19.22 -1.91 -4.87
C ILE A 246 17.97 -1.43 -5.60
N VAL A 247 16.85 -2.09 -5.34
CA VAL A 247 15.55 -1.81 -5.96
C VAL A 247 14.47 -1.92 -4.89
N PRO A 248 13.51 -0.97 -4.82
CA PRO A 248 12.40 -1.10 -3.89
C PRO A 248 11.41 -2.17 -4.37
N GLU A 249 10.51 -2.56 -3.49
CA GLU A 249 9.45 -3.51 -3.77
C GLU A 249 8.57 -3.03 -4.92
N TRP A 250 8.00 -3.98 -5.68
CA TRP A 250 7.36 -3.70 -6.96
C TRP A 250 6.25 -2.63 -6.86
N TYR A 251 5.52 -2.59 -5.75
CA TYR A 251 4.44 -1.63 -5.51
C TYR A 251 4.95 -0.21 -5.25
N PHE A 252 6.26 0.01 -5.08
CA PHE A 252 6.87 1.35 -4.97
C PHE A 252 7.61 1.79 -6.24
N LEU A 253 7.79 0.91 -7.22
CA LEU A 253 8.55 1.21 -8.45
C LEU A 253 8.08 2.45 -9.20
N PRO A 254 6.76 2.70 -9.41
CA PRO A 254 6.34 3.89 -10.14
C PRO A 254 6.78 5.20 -9.47
N PHE A 255 6.72 5.26 -8.14
CA PHE A 255 7.14 6.44 -7.36
C PHE A 255 8.66 6.59 -7.36
N TYR A 256 9.38 5.47 -7.28
CA TYR A 256 10.83 5.44 -7.37
C TYR A 256 11.35 5.86 -8.75
N ALA A 257 10.67 5.46 -9.83
CA ALA A 257 10.98 5.91 -11.19
C ALA A 257 10.79 7.42 -11.33
N ILE A 258 9.70 7.98 -10.79
CA ILE A 258 9.46 9.44 -10.76
C ILE A 258 10.57 10.17 -10.00
N LEU A 259 10.92 9.69 -8.79
CA LEU A 259 12.00 10.25 -7.97
C LEU A 259 13.33 10.33 -8.75
N ARG A 260 13.73 9.23 -9.39
CA ARG A 260 15.00 9.12 -10.11
C ARG A 260 15.03 9.84 -11.46
N SER A 261 13.87 10.13 -12.04
CA SER A 261 13.78 10.83 -13.33
C SER A 261 14.20 12.30 -13.24
N ILE A 262 14.31 12.85 -12.03
CA ILE A 262 14.74 14.23 -11.80
C ILE A 262 16.17 14.22 -11.25
N PRO A 263 17.17 14.78 -11.97
CA PRO A 263 18.56 14.83 -11.55
C PRO A 263 18.82 15.91 -10.48
N HIS A 264 17.94 16.00 -9.47
CA HIS A 264 18.03 16.94 -8.35
C HIS A 264 17.36 16.35 -7.11
N LYS A 265 18.08 16.22 -6.00
CA LYS A 265 17.59 15.55 -4.78
C LYS A 265 16.23 16.08 -4.30
N LEU A 266 16.13 17.40 -4.05
CA LEU A 266 14.86 18.01 -3.63
C LEU A 266 13.79 17.94 -4.73
N GLY A 267 14.19 18.02 -6.00
CA GLY A 267 13.23 18.05 -7.11
C GLY A 267 12.56 16.70 -7.28
N GLY A 268 13.34 15.62 -7.22
CA GLY A 268 12.84 14.25 -7.21
C GLY A 268 11.92 13.98 -6.02
N VAL A 269 12.31 14.40 -4.81
CA VAL A 269 11.46 14.21 -3.61
C VAL A 269 10.13 14.94 -3.75
N ILE A 270 10.13 16.19 -4.22
CA ILE A 270 8.90 16.95 -4.48
C ILE A 270 8.04 16.25 -5.52
N ALA A 271 8.62 15.76 -6.63
CA ALA A 271 7.85 15.09 -7.68
C ALA A 271 7.22 13.78 -7.20
N MET A 272 7.98 12.98 -6.46
CA MET A 272 7.49 11.74 -5.85
C MET A 272 6.30 12.00 -4.91
N ILE A 273 6.43 12.97 -4.00
CA ILE A 273 5.35 13.35 -3.07
C ILE A 273 4.15 13.91 -3.86
N SER A 274 4.40 14.73 -4.88
CA SER A 274 3.36 15.33 -5.71
C SER A 274 2.56 14.28 -6.48
N ALA A 275 3.18 13.17 -6.88
CA ALA A 275 2.51 12.06 -7.57
C ALA A 275 1.38 11.43 -6.72
N ILE A 276 1.50 11.48 -5.39
CA ILE A 276 0.43 11.04 -4.47
C ILE A 276 -0.46 12.23 -4.08
N ALA A 277 0.13 13.39 -3.79
CA ALA A 277 -0.60 14.58 -3.36
C ALA A 277 -1.63 15.06 -4.40
N ILE A 278 -1.36 14.88 -5.69
CA ILE A 278 -2.30 15.24 -6.76
C ILE A 278 -3.60 14.42 -6.69
N LEU A 279 -3.54 13.17 -6.18
CA LEU A 279 -4.75 12.40 -5.92
C LEU A 279 -5.59 13.09 -4.84
N ALA A 280 -4.99 13.54 -3.74
CA ALA A 280 -5.72 14.27 -2.71
C ALA A 280 -6.38 15.52 -3.28
N LEU A 281 -5.68 16.30 -4.11
CA LEU A 281 -6.22 17.56 -4.67
C LEU A 281 -7.29 17.36 -5.74
N LEU A 282 -7.36 16.19 -6.37
CA LEU A 282 -8.21 15.89 -7.52
C LEU A 282 -9.68 16.32 -7.38
N PRO A 283 -10.40 16.09 -6.24
CA PRO A 283 -11.79 16.52 -6.07
C PRO A 283 -12.02 18.03 -6.15
N TRP A 284 -10.98 18.84 -5.90
CA TRP A 284 -11.07 20.29 -5.80
C TRP A 284 -10.54 21.01 -7.04
N ILE A 285 -9.62 20.39 -7.78
CA ILE A 285 -9.08 20.94 -9.03
C ILE A 285 -9.90 20.51 -10.26
N HIS A 286 -10.71 19.45 -10.14
CA HIS A 286 -11.54 18.98 -11.24
C HIS A 286 -12.99 18.73 -10.81
N SER A 287 -13.91 19.45 -11.44
CA SER A 287 -15.33 19.14 -11.47
C SER A 287 -15.76 18.72 -12.88
N THR A 288 -16.72 17.81 -12.96
CA THR A 288 -17.17 17.22 -14.23
C THR A 288 -18.67 17.08 -14.18
N GLU A 289 -19.38 17.55 -15.21
CA GLU A 289 -20.83 17.36 -15.34
C GLU A 289 -21.17 15.88 -15.58
N ILE A 290 -20.42 15.20 -16.44
CA ILE A 290 -20.57 13.78 -16.73
C ILE A 290 -19.57 12.96 -15.91
N ARG A 291 -20.03 12.39 -14.79
CA ARG A 291 -19.16 11.70 -13.82
C ARG A 291 -18.42 10.48 -14.41
N SER A 292 -19.12 9.60 -15.14
CA SER A 292 -18.53 8.35 -15.64
C SER A 292 -17.70 8.57 -16.91
N SER A 293 -16.47 8.05 -16.93
CA SER A 293 -15.61 8.08 -18.12
C SER A 293 -16.11 7.25 -19.28
N ARG A 294 -17.09 6.35 -19.05
CA ARG A 294 -17.74 5.60 -20.14
C ARG A 294 -18.33 6.52 -21.21
N PHE A 295 -18.76 7.72 -20.82
CA PHE A 295 -19.40 8.70 -21.70
C PHE A 295 -18.50 9.90 -22.03
N ARG A 296 -17.19 9.78 -21.77
CA ARG A 296 -16.18 10.83 -22.03
C ARG A 296 -15.06 10.25 -22.88
N PRO A 297 -15.18 10.20 -24.22
CA PRO A 297 -14.23 9.51 -25.09
C PRO A 297 -12.77 9.97 -24.91
N ILE A 298 -12.55 11.29 -24.84
CA ILE A 298 -11.22 11.88 -24.64
C ILE A 298 -10.65 11.49 -23.27
N TYR A 299 -11.44 11.63 -22.20
CA TYR A 299 -11.00 11.25 -20.85
C TYR A 299 -10.69 9.75 -20.78
N LYS A 300 -11.52 8.91 -21.39
CA LYS A 300 -11.30 7.46 -21.42
C LYS A 300 -9.97 7.12 -22.09
N PHE A 301 -9.65 7.75 -23.22
CA PHE A 301 -8.36 7.58 -23.88
C PHE A 301 -7.20 7.99 -22.96
N LEU A 302 -7.25 9.20 -22.40
CA LEU A 302 -6.22 9.72 -21.49
C LEU A 302 -6.05 8.88 -20.21
N TYR A 303 -7.14 8.34 -19.67
CA TYR A 303 -7.12 7.42 -18.53
C TYR A 303 -6.30 6.16 -18.86
N TRP A 304 -6.54 5.54 -20.02
CA TRP A 304 -5.80 4.34 -20.41
C TRP A 304 -4.34 4.65 -20.72
N THR A 305 -4.06 5.81 -21.33
CA THR A 305 -2.68 6.29 -21.49
C THR A 305 -1.99 6.45 -20.14
N MET A 306 -2.63 7.12 -19.18
CA MET A 306 -2.10 7.31 -17.83
C MET A 306 -1.86 5.97 -17.13
N LEU A 307 -2.81 5.03 -17.18
CA LEU A 307 -2.62 3.69 -16.61
C LEU A 307 -1.43 2.97 -17.26
N SER A 308 -1.30 3.01 -18.58
CA SER A 308 -0.15 2.44 -19.28
C SER A 308 1.16 3.09 -18.85
N CYS A 309 1.19 4.42 -18.67
CA CYS A 309 2.37 5.11 -18.12
C CYS A 309 2.70 4.60 -16.70
N CYS A 310 1.70 4.42 -15.83
CA CYS A 310 1.94 3.87 -14.48
C CYS A 310 2.45 2.43 -14.48
N LEU A 311 2.16 1.63 -15.51
CA LEU A 311 2.67 0.26 -15.66
C LEU A 311 4.09 0.23 -16.26
N ILE A 312 4.47 1.25 -17.02
CA ILE A 312 5.81 1.42 -17.59
C ILE A 312 6.80 1.93 -16.54
N LEU A 313 6.33 2.83 -15.66
CA LEU A 313 7.08 3.36 -14.52
C LEU A 313 7.29 2.30 -13.43
#